data_AF-A0A2I1R5B8-F1
#
_entry.id   AF-A0A2I1R5B8-F1
#
_cell.length_a   1.000
_cell.length_b   1.000
_cell.length_c   1.000
_cell.angle_alpha   90.00
_cell.angle_beta   90.00
_cell.angle_gamma   90.00
#
_symmetry.space_group_name_H-M   'P 1'
#
loop_
_entity.id
_entity.type
_entity.pdbx_description
1 polymer ?
#
loop_
_entity_poly.entity_id
_entity_poly.type
_entity_poly.pdbx_seq_one_letter_code
_entity_poly.pdbx_strand_id
1 'polypeptide(L)'
;MTNDLAPVRAARPRRRRVLAAVLATAALTMGLAGCVQREDNAESIANETVDVASLQDLTLRVGDQKGGTEALLRASGELEKLPFTVEFSTFTSGPPQIEAATAGKIDFAVTGNTPPIFGAAANAKVKIVTGYANNARGDAILIPGNSPLASVADLKGKKVAVAKGSSAHGHLLLQLNKVNLTLGPGKDVEPVFLQPADALSAFTSGNVDAWAIWDPYTAIVQLENTPKTLVTAEGVSNGFGFGIAGDEALADPRRNTAIRELATGIARAANWAKANPDAWAEQYSAEVGIDPRAGKVAQGRSLRPAIALDDSVVASQQKLADAFADSGQLQGQVDFASFVDNRYDESLAPLFGTPQS
;
A
#
# COMPACT_ATOMS: atom_id res chain seq x y z
N MET A 1 44.38 56.15 -30.65
CA MET A 1 44.89 56.93 -29.51
C MET A 1 45.48 55.95 -28.51
N THR A 2 46.80 56.03 -28.41
CA THR A 2 47.72 55.22 -27.61
C THR A 2 47.73 55.68 -26.16
N ASN A 3 47.88 54.76 -25.20
CA ASN A 3 49.06 54.77 -24.31
C ASN A 3 49.15 53.51 -23.45
N ASP A 4 50.08 52.67 -23.88
CA ASP A 4 51.10 51.95 -23.11
C ASP A 4 51.47 52.54 -21.74
N LEU A 5 51.79 51.65 -20.77
CA LEU A 5 53.16 51.43 -20.23
C LEU A 5 53.12 50.58 -18.95
N ALA A 6 53.78 49.41 -18.99
CA ALA A 6 54.35 48.70 -17.84
C ALA A 6 55.80 49.21 -17.58
N PRO A 7 56.69 48.57 -16.79
CA PRO A 7 56.61 47.82 -15.52
C PRO A 7 57.66 48.33 -14.48
N VAL A 8 57.71 47.77 -13.25
CA VAL A 8 58.94 47.79 -12.43
C VAL A 8 59.23 46.40 -11.87
N ARG A 9 60.50 45.99 -12.03
CA ARG A 9 61.07 44.69 -11.67
C ARG A 9 61.96 44.80 -10.43
N ALA A 10 62.15 43.62 -9.82
CA ALA A 10 63.35 43.10 -9.14
C ALA A 10 63.52 43.38 -7.63
N ALA A 11 63.62 42.30 -6.84
CA ALA A 11 64.93 41.71 -6.50
C ALA A 11 64.77 40.33 -5.81
N ARG A 12 65.63 39.38 -6.18
CA ARG A 12 65.93 38.13 -5.43
C ARG A 12 67.27 38.31 -4.72
N PRO A 13 67.45 37.68 -3.54
CA PRO A 13 68.62 36.79 -3.36
C PRO A 13 68.21 35.45 -2.71
N ARG A 14 68.62 34.31 -3.28
CA ARG A 14 69.79 33.46 -2.90
C ARG A 14 69.67 32.67 -1.57
N ARG A 15 69.25 31.41 -1.74
CA ARG A 15 69.78 30.14 -1.17
C ARG A 15 70.33 30.14 0.26
N ARG A 16 69.72 29.31 1.11
CA ARG A 16 70.44 28.32 1.95
C ARG A 16 69.76 26.96 1.87
N ARG A 17 70.56 25.95 1.55
CA ARG A 17 70.23 24.52 1.63
C ARG A 17 70.34 24.11 3.10
N VAL A 18 69.34 23.41 3.62
CA VAL A 18 69.53 22.45 4.72
C VAL A 18 68.81 21.17 4.32
N LEU A 19 69.55 20.08 4.43
CA LEU A 19 69.23 18.73 4.03
C LEU A 19 68.50 18.01 5.18
N ALA A 20 67.60 17.10 4.81
CA ALA A 20 67.23 15.86 5.52
C ALA A 20 66.54 15.93 6.89
N ALA A 21 65.29 15.46 6.93
CA ALA A 21 64.93 14.27 7.71
C ALA A 21 63.66 13.64 7.11
N VAL A 22 63.82 12.42 6.61
CA VAL A 22 62.76 11.50 6.21
C VAL A 22 62.07 11.00 7.47
N LEU A 23 60.75 11.13 7.55
CA LEU A 23 59.90 10.25 8.36
C LEU A 23 58.65 9.95 7.55
N ALA A 24 58.64 8.73 7.03
CA ALA A 24 57.52 8.13 6.34
C ALA A 24 56.45 7.74 7.37
N THR A 25 55.24 8.28 7.20
CA THR A 25 54.01 7.65 7.69
C THR A 25 52.97 7.78 6.59
N ALA A 26 53.00 6.83 5.66
CA ALA A 26 51.86 6.53 4.81
C ALA A 26 50.84 5.79 5.67
N ALA A 27 49.90 6.52 6.27
CA ALA A 27 48.70 5.92 6.82
C ALA A 27 47.71 5.70 5.67
N LEU A 28 47.74 4.49 5.14
CA LEU A 28 46.78 3.98 4.18
C LEU A 28 45.43 3.82 4.89
N THR A 29 44.57 4.84 4.90
CA THR A 29 43.19 4.69 5.34
C THR A 29 42.37 4.04 4.23
N MET A 30 42.53 2.73 4.08
CA MET A 30 41.51 1.85 3.52
C MET A 30 40.40 1.74 4.58
N GLY A 31 39.51 2.73 4.62
CA GLY A 31 38.31 2.75 5.43
C GLY A 31 37.15 2.16 4.63
N LEU A 32 36.95 0.86 4.82
CA LEU A 32 35.77 0.04 4.52
C LEU A 32 34.54 0.81 4.01
N ALA A 33 34.16 0.57 2.76
CA ALA A 33 32.76 0.64 2.34
C ALA A 33 32.01 -0.46 3.12
N GLY A 34 31.60 -0.13 4.34
CA GLY A 34 30.70 -0.96 5.12
C GLY A 34 29.34 -0.94 4.42
N CYS A 35 29.03 -2.01 3.70
CA CYS A 35 27.64 -2.41 3.53
C CYS A 35 27.06 -2.48 4.94
N VAL A 36 26.19 -1.52 5.30
CA VAL A 36 25.28 -1.69 6.43
C VAL A 36 24.26 -2.74 5.95
N GLN A 37 24.68 -4.00 6.01
CA GLN A 37 23.75 -5.10 6.14
C GLN A 37 23.08 -4.87 7.49
N ARG A 38 21.76 -4.70 7.49
CA ARG A 38 20.96 -4.80 8.71
C ARG A 38 21.37 -6.12 9.36
N GLU A 39 21.92 -6.07 10.57
CA GLU A 39 21.96 -7.27 11.39
C GLU A 39 20.51 -7.70 11.56
N ASP A 40 20.18 -8.93 11.17
CA ASP A 40 18.88 -9.58 11.35
C ASP A 40 18.61 -9.87 12.85
N ASN A 41 18.89 -8.90 13.72
CA ASN A 41 18.20 -8.79 14.99
C ASN A 41 16.82 -8.17 14.70
N ALA A 42 15.96 -8.95 14.03
CA ALA A 42 14.55 -8.85 14.26
C ALA A 42 14.33 -9.23 15.73
N GLU A 43 14.57 -8.30 16.65
CA GLU A 43 13.99 -8.41 17.99
C GLU A 43 12.51 -8.62 17.77
N SER A 44 12.03 -9.83 18.04
CA SER A 44 10.63 -10.17 17.93
C SER A 44 9.87 -9.19 18.81
N ILE A 45 9.01 -8.37 18.23
CA ILE A 45 8.16 -7.46 19.00
C ILE A 45 7.39 -8.33 19.99
N ALA A 46 7.62 -8.12 21.29
CA ALA A 46 7.07 -8.96 22.34
C ALA A 46 5.56 -9.13 22.14
N ASN A 47 5.07 -10.37 22.13
CA ASN A 47 3.65 -10.68 21.97
C ASN A 47 2.94 -10.69 23.33
N GLU A 48 3.16 -9.64 24.12
CA GLU A 48 2.51 -9.48 25.41
C GLU A 48 1.08 -8.98 25.22
N THR A 49 0.15 -9.56 25.96
CA THR A 49 -1.26 -9.16 25.97
C THR A 49 -1.72 -8.92 27.40
N VAL A 50 -2.76 -8.12 27.55
CA VAL A 50 -3.41 -7.83 28.84
C VAL A 50 -4.82 -8.41 28.88
N ASP A 51 -5.42 -8.41 30.08
CA ASP A 51 -6.84 -8.70 30.21
C ASP A 51 -7.67 -7.67 29.43
N VAL A 52 -8.66 -8.14 28.67
CA VAL A 52 -9.53 -7.31 27.83
C VAL A 52 -10.31 -6.28 28.65
N ALA A 53 -10.66 -6.58 29.91
CA ALA A 53 -11.32 -5.63 30.81
C ALA A 53 -10.45 -4.40 31.10
N SER A 54 -9.13 -4.50 30.95
CA SER A 54 -8.23 -3.36 31.15
C SER A 54 -8.22 -2.36 29.98
N LEU A 55 -8.97 -2.61 28.90
CA LEU A 55 -8.96 -1.77 27.69
C LEU A 55 -9.98 -0.63 27.70
N GLN A 56 -10.87 -0.55 28.70
CA GLN A 56 -12.02 0.35 28.74
C GLN A 56 -11.73 1.85 28.52
N ASP A 57 -10.55 2.34 28.91
CA ASP A 57 -10.09 3.72 28.74
C ASP A 57 -9.09 3.89 27.58
N LEU A 58 -8.82 2.83 26.82
CA LEU A 58 -7.97 2.89 25.63
C LEU A 58 -8.75 3.51 24.47
N THR A 59 -8.06 4.37 23.71
CA THR A 59 -8.47 4.79 22.36
C THR A 59 -7.48 4.18 21.37
N LEU A 60 -7.98 3.37 20.44
CA LEU A 60 -7.23 2.79 19.34
C LEU A 60 -7.45 3.63 18.08
N ARG A 61 -6.37 4.09 17.45
CA ARG A 61 -6.44 4.94 16.26
C ARG A 61 -6.41 4.07 15.01
N VAL A 62 -7.45 4.13 14.20
CA VAL A 62 -7.60 3.27 13.03
C VAL A 62 -7.67 4.10 11.77
N GLY A 63 -6.77 3.85 10.83
CA GLY A 63 -6.85 4.45 9.50
C GLY A 63 -7.83 3.67 8.63
N ASP A 64 -8.77 4.37 8.00
CA ASP A 64 -9.78 3.79 7.14
C ASP A 64 -9.80 4.44 5.75
N GLN A 65 -10.21 3.70 4.73
CA GLN A 65 -10.63 4.30 3.46
C GLN A 65 -12.15 4.41 3.48
N LYS A 66 -12.71 5.48 2.91
CA LYS A 66 -14.16 5.76 3.01
C LYS A 66 -15.01 4.53 2.69
N GLY A 67 -15.85 4.11 3.64
CA GLY A 67 -16.71 2.92 3.53
C GLY A 67 -16.03 1.58 3.86
N GLY A 68 -14.81 1.60 4.41
CA GLY A 68 -14.04 0.40 4.71
C GLY A 68 -14.39 -0.22 6.06
N THR A 69 -13.41 -0.21 6.97
CA THR A 69 -13.47 -0.86 8.28
C THR A 69 -14.54 -0.25 9.18
N GLU A 70 -14.66 1.09 9.21
CA GLU A 70 -15.64 1.77 10.06
C GLU A 70 -17.06 1.36 9.69
N ALA A 71 -17.40 1.50 8.40
CA ALA A 71 -18.72 1.19 7.88
C ALA A 71 -19.12 -0.26 8.15
N LEU A 72 -18.20 -1.20 7.93
CA LEU A 72 -18.44 -2.63 8.13
C LEU A 72 -18.69 -2.96 9.62
N LEU A 73 -17.91 -2.38 10.52
CA LEU A 73 -18.07 -2.61 11.97
C LEU A 73 -19.37 -1.99 12.49
N ARG A 74 -19.75 -0.79 12.04
CA ARG A 74 -21.01 -0.14 12.39
C ARG A 74 -22.22 -0.93 11.88
N ALA A 75 -22.18 -1.34 10.62
CA ALA A 75 -23.24 -2.10 9.95
C ALA A 75 -23.57 -3.41 10.68
N SER A 76 -22.52 -4.15 11.06
CA SER A 76 -22.64 -5.44 11.75
C SER A 76 -22.91 -5.34 13.25
N GLY A 77 -22.81 -4.14 13.83
CA GLY A 77 -22.86 -3.91 15.28
C GLY A 77 -21.66 -4.46 16.05
N GLU A 78 -20.54 -4.74 15.36
CA GLU A 78 -19.31 -5.23 15.99
C GLU A 78 -18.50 -4.08 16.62
N LEU A 79 -18.69 -2.84 16.18
CA LEU A 79 -18.00 -1.68 16.75
C LEU A 79 -18.36 -1.49 18.24
N GLU A 80 -19.64 -1.61 18.58
CA GLU A 80 -20.18 -1.40 19.92
C GLU A 80 -19.81 -2.54 20.89
N LYS A 81 -19.33 -3.67 20.37
CA LYS A 81 -18.86 -4.81 21.16
C LYS A 81 -17.39 -4.67 21.54
N LEU A 82 -16.67 -3.70 20.96
CA LEU A 82 -15.27 -3.49 21.29
C LEU A 82 -15.14 -2.91 22.71
N PRO A 83 -14.22 -3.43 23.54
CA PRO A 83 -14.03 -3.02 24.93
C PRO A 83 -13.18 -1.75 25.08
N PHE A 84 -13.06 -0.96 24.02
CA PHE A 84 -12.26 0.27 23.92
C PHE A 84 -12.89 1.20 22.88
N THR A 85 -12.45 2.46 22.85
CA THR A 85 -12.87 3.42 21.83
C THR A 85 -12.04 3.26 20.57
N VAL A 86 -12.66 3.35 19.40
CA VAL A 86 -11.97 3.42 18.11
C VAL A 86 -12.10 4.83 17.55
N GLU A 87 -10.98 5.47 17.26
CA GLU A 87 -10.93 6.74 16.55
C GLU A 87 -10.53 6.50 15.10
N PHE A 88 -11.45 6.76 14.17
CA PHE A 88 -11.20 6.56 12.74
C PHE A 88 -10.65 7.82 12.08
N SER A 89 -9.65 7.64 11.21
CA SER A 89 -9.12 8.68 10.33
C SER A 89 -9.26 8.22 8.87
N THR A 90 -9.90 9.03 8.03
CA THR A 90 -10.10 8.68 6.62
C THR A 90 -8.89 9.02 5.75
N PHE A 91 -8.48 8.08 4.90
CA PHE A 91 -7.38 8.21 3.94
C PHE A 91 -7.88 7.96 2.51
N THR A 92 -7.15 8.52 1.54
CA THR A 92 -7.51 8.41 0.11
C THR A 92 -7.11 7.07 -0.52
N SER A 93 -6.12 6.38 0.03
CA SER A 93 -5.64 5.07 -0.42
C SER A 93 -4.74 4.41 0.64
N GLY A 94 -4.25 3.20 0.34
CA GLY A 94 -3.37 2.44 1.22
C GLY A 94 -1.99 3.06 1.52
N PRO A 95 -1.25 3.65 0.57
CA PRO A 95 0.07 4.21 0.87
C PRO A 95 0.06 5.32 1.93
N PRO A 96 -0.88 6.28 1.92
CA PRO A 96 -1.05 7.22 3.04
C PRO A 96 -1.35 6.54 4.40
N GLN A 97 -2.07 5.41 4.43
CA GLN A 97 -2.28 4.64 5.67
C GLN A 97 -0.94 4.09 6.19
N ILE A 98 -0.09 3.54 5.31
CA ILE A 98 1.26 3.05 5.68
C ILE A 98 2.14 4.19 6.23
N GLU A 99 2.14 5.35 5.57
CA GLU A 99 2.89 6.53 6.00
C GLU A 99 2.43 7.00 7.39
N ALA A 100 1.11 7.07 7.61
CA ALA A 100 0.54 7.47 8.89
C ALA A 100 0.85 6.47 10.02
N ALA A 101 0.78 5.16 9.75
CA ALA A 101 1.13 4.13 10.71
C ALA A 101 2.63 4.17 11.05
N THR A 102 3.49 4.34 10.04
CA THR A 102 4.94 4.51 10.22
C THR A 102 5.29 5.72 11.09
N ALA A 103 4.50 6.79 10.98
CA ALA A 103 4.65 8.01 11.78
C ALA A 103 3.95 7.93 13.17
N GLY A 104 3.40 6.76 13.54
CA GLY A 104 2.69 6.57 14.82
C GLY A 104 1.41 7.39 14.93
N LYS A 105 0.79 7.78 13.81
CA LYS A 105 -0.47 8.57 13.78
C LYS A 105 -1.71 7.70 13.83
N ILE A 106 -1.62 6.48 13.31
CA ILE A 106 -2.63 5.43 13.46
C ILE A 106 -1.94 4.16 13.97
N ASP A 107 -2.68 3.33 14.69
CA ASP A 107 -2.19 2.09 15.27
C ASP A 107 -2.43 0.91 14.31
N PHE A 108 -3.53 0.93 13.56
CA PHE A 108 -3.95 -0.13 12.63
C PHE A 108 -4.64 0.43 11.38
N ALA A 109 -4.55 -0.27 10.25
CA ALA A 109 -5.36 0.00 9.05
C ALA A 109 -5.52 -1.26 8.19
N VAL A 110 -6.61 -1.34 7.43
CA VAL A 110 -6.75 -2.32 6.34
C VAL A 110 -6.41 -1.67 5.01
N THR A 111 -5.51 -2.30 4.25
CA THR A 111 -5.03 -1.86 2.94
C THR A 111 -5.22 -2.96 1.88
N GLY A 112 -4.90 -2.67 0.63
CA GLY A 112 -4.80 -3.69 -0.43
C GLY A 112 -3.46 -4.43 -0.43
N ASN A 113 -3.21 -5.26 -1.43
CA ASN A 113 -1.98 -6.05 -1.53
C ASN A 113 -0.71 -5.22 -1.75
N THR A 114 -0.76 -4.16 -2.54
CA THR A 114 0.45 -3.44 -2.98
C THR A 114 1.04 -2.47 -1.93
N PRO A 115 0.24 -1.73 -1.13
CA PRO A 115 0.79 -0.78 -0.15
C PRO A 115 1.79 -1.39 0.84
N PRO A 116 1.56 -2.59 1.42
CA PRO A 116 2.56 -3.21 2.30
C PRO A 116 3.90 -3.52 1.63
N ILE A 117 3.93 -3.84 0.33
CA ILE A 117 5.19 -4.03 -0.43
C ILE A 117 5.97 -2.71 -0.50
N PHE A 118 5.29 -1.61 -0.86
CA PHE A 118 5.92 -0.29 -0.96
C PHE A 118 6.36 0.21 0.41
N GLY A 119 5.59 -0.08 1.46
CA GLY A 119 5.99 0.16 2.85
C GLY A 119 7.26 -0.61 3.21
N ALA A 120 7.31 -1.90 2.90
CA ALA A 120 8.48 -2.73 3.17
C ALA A 120 9.74 -2.23 2.46
N ALA A 121 9.65 -1.88 1.17
CA ALA A 121 10.76 -1.29 0.42
C ALA A 121 11.24 0.06 1.00
N ALA A 122 10.33 0.82 1.61
CA ALA A 122 10.63 2.07 2.30
C ALA A 122 11.08 1.88 3.76
N ASN A 123 11.24 0.65 4.24
CA ASN A 123 11.50 0.31 5.65
C ASN A 123 10.48 0.95 6.61
N ALA A 124 9.19 0.87 6.25
CA ALA A 124 8.08 1.31 7.11
C ALA A 124 8.12 0.60 8.48
N LYS A 125 7.73 1.33 9.54
CA LYS A 125 7.69 0.83 10.92
C LYS A 125 6.35 0.14 11.22
N VAL A 126 6.02 -0.86 10.42
CA VAL A 126 4.75 -1.58 10.48
C VAL A 126 4.96 -3.07 10.27
N LYS A 127 4.05 -3.89 10.79
CA LYS A 127 3.90 -5.31 10.45
C LYS A 127 2.56 -5.58 9.80
N ILE A 128 2.52 -6.67 9.04
CA ILE A 128 1.33 -7.21 8.41
C ILE A 128 0.78 -8.28 9.35
N VAL A 129 -0.39 -8.00 9.94
CA VAL A 129 -0.90 -8.74 11.09
C VAL A 129 -2.20 -9.50 10.81
N THR A 130 -2.88 -9.19 9.71
CA THR A 130 -4.04 -9.96 9.23
C THR A 130 -4.09 -10.03 7.70
N GLY A 131 -4.62 -11.13 7.17
CA GLY A 131 -4.91 -11.32 5.75
C GLY A 131 -6.40 -11.33 5.45
N TYR A 132 -6.77 -10.82 4.27
CA TYR A 132 -8.16 -10.82 3.78
C TYR A 132 -8.21 -11.30 2.33
N ALA A 133 -9.07 -12.28 2.03
CA ALA A 133 -9.28 -12.75 0.67
C ALA A 133 -10.19 -11.79 -0.12
N ASN A 134 -9.88 -11.60 -1.40
CA ASN A 134 -10.71 -10.84 -2.33
C ASN A 134 -10.41 -11.33 -3.76
N ASN A 135 -11.42 -11.42 -4.61
CA ASN A 135 -11.33 -11.98 -5.96
C ASN A 135 -10.86 -10.95 -7.01
N ALA A 136 -10.57 -9.71 -6.58
CA ALA A 136 -10.07 -8.61 -7.40
C ALA A 136 -11.01 -8.15 -8.54
N ARG A 137 -12.29 -8.56 -8.53
CA ARG A 137 -13.28 -8.14 -9.54
C ARG A 137 -13.62 -6.64 -9.46
N GLY A 138 -13.38 -6.02 -8.31
CA GLY A 138 -13.58 -4.58 -8.12
C GLY A 138 -12.43 -3.71 -8.61
N ASP A 139 -11.22 -4.28 -8.75
CA ASP A 139 -10.07 -3.61 -9.33
C ASP A 139 -10.13 -3.73 -10.87
N ALA A 140 -10.06 -2.60 -11.58
CA ALA A 140 -10.25 -2.55 -13.02
C ALA A 140 -9.43 -1.45 -13.68
N ILE A 141 -9.14 -1.65 -14.97
CA ILE A 141 -8.72 -0.59 -15.88
C ILE A 141 -9.95 -0.13 -16.67
N LEU A 142 -10.34 1.11 -16.45
CA LEU A 142 -11.46 1.78 -17.12
C LEU A 142 -10.94 2.61 -18.29
N ILE A 143 -11.74 2.69 -19.36
CA ILE A 143 -11.50 3.54 -20.52
C ILE A 143 -12.75 4.40 -20.80
N PRO A 144 -12.61 5.58 -21.44
CA PRO A 144 -13.77 6.34 -21.89
C PRO A 144 -14.69 5.50 -22.78
N GLY A 145 -16.01 5.70 -22.72
CA GLY A 145 -16.96 4.84 -23.44
C GLY A 145 -16.85 4.92 -24.96
N ASN A 146 -16.41 6.06 -25.48
CA ASN A 146 -16.10 6.26 -26.90
C ASN A 146 -14.65 5.86 -27.28
N SER A 147 -13.87 5.33 -26.33
CA SER A 147 -12.49 4.93 -26.58
C SER A 147 -12.43 3.76 -27.58
N PRO A 148 -11.48 3.79 -28.54
CA PRO A 148 -11.28 2.69 -29.47
C PRO A 148 -10.48 1.52 -28.86
N LEU A 149 -9.98 1.66 -27.63
CA LEU A 149 -9.19 0.63 -26.95
C LEU A 149 -10.06 -0.61 -26.69
N ALA A 150 -9.55 -1.79 -27.04
CA ALA A 150 -10.29 -3.06 -26.91
C ALA A 150 -9.50 -4.12 -26.12
N SER A 151 -8.21 -3.92 -25.91
CA SER A 151 -7.34 -4.83 -25.16
C SER A 151 -6.26 -4.08 -24.37
N VAL A 152 -5.63 -4.78 -23.43
CA VAL A 152 -4.48 -4.25 -22.66
C VAL A 152 -3.31 -3.86 -23.58
N ALA A 153 -3.12 -4.56 -24.70
CA ALA A 153 -2.07 -4.25 -25.66
C ALA A 153 -2.25 -2.85 -26.30
N ASP A 154 -3.49 -2.38 -26.41
CA ASP A 154 -3.80 -1.05 -26.97
C ASP A 154 -3.41 0.09 -26.02
N LEU A 155 -3.03 -0.21 -24.77
CA LEU A 155 -2.48 0.78 -23.84
C LEU A 155 -1.08 1.25 -24.24
N LYS A 156 -0.43 0.63 -25.23
CA LYS A 156 0.86 1.10 -25.74
C LYS A 156 0.76 2.54 -26.26
N GLY A 157 1.64 3.40 -25.77
CA GLY A 157 1.69 4.84 -26.02
C GLY A 157 0.61 5.64 -25.29
N LYS A 158 -0.11 5.05 -24.33
CA LYS A 158 -1.22 5.69 -23.61
C LYS A 158 -0.83 6.15 -22.21
N LYS A 159 -1.58 7.13 -21.71
CA LYS A 159 -1.52 7.63 -20.34
C LYS A 159 -2.58 6.95 -19.49
N VAL A 160 -2.17 6.34 -18.38
CA VAL A 160 -3.06 5.65 -17.46
C VAL A 160 -3.00 6.31 -16.10
N ALA A 161 -4.10 6.93 -15.65
CA ALA A 161 -4.17 7.42 -14.27
C ALA A 161 -4.18 6.25 -13.30
N VAL A 162 -3.40 6.36 -12.21
CA VAL A 162 -3.34 5.33 -11.16
C VAL A 162 -2.77 5.91 -9.87
N ALA A 163 -3.23 5.49 -8.70
CA ALA A 163 -2.60 5.88 -7.44
C ALA A 163 -1.30 5.09 -7.23
N LYS A 164 -0.16 5.78 -7.11
CA LYS A 164 1.16 5.13 -6.93
C LYS A 164 1.16 4.23 -5.69
N GLY A 165 1.57 2.98 -5.85
CA GLY A 165 1.66 2.00 -4.75
C GLY A 165 0.32 1.44 -4.26
N SER A 166 -0.79 1.76 -4.93
CA SER A 166 -2.11 1.17 -4.64
C SER A 166 -2.28 -0.23 -5.26
N SER A 167 -3.34 -0.96 -4.90
CA SER A 167 -3.70 -2.23 -5.55
C SER A 167 -3.88 -2.07 -7.07
N ALA A 168 -4.45 -0.95 -7.51
CA ALA A 168 -4.58 -0.63 -8.92
C ALA A 168 -3.23 -0.44 -9.63
N HIS A 169 -2.19 0.00 -8.92
CA HIS A 169 -0.83 0.06 -9.47
C HIS A 169 -0.29 -1.35 -9.75
N GLY A 170 -0.47 -2.28 -8.80
CA GLY A 170 -0.09 -3.67 -8.97
C GLY A 170 -0.89 -4.34 -10.08
N HIS A 171 -2.20 -4.10 -10.12
CA HIS A 171 -3.07 -4.59 -11.19
C HIS A 171 -2.61 -4.12 -12.58
N LEU A 172 -2.36 -2.82 -12.76
CA LEU A 172 -1.89 -2.26 -14.02
C LEU A 172 -0.58 -2.91 -14.46
N LEU A 173 0.40 -3.00 -13.55
CA LEU A 173 1.68 -3.63 -13.83
C LEU A 173 1.52 -5.09 -14.29
N LEU A 174 0.76 -5.89 -13.55
CA LEU A 174 0.56 -7.31 -13.87
C LEU A 174 -0.15 -7.51 -15.21
N GLN A 175 -1.12 -6.65 -15.56
CA GLN A 175 -1.78 -6.72 -16.87
C GLN A 175 -0.81 -6.40 -18.00
N LEU A 176 0.03 -5.37 -17.84
CA LEU A 176 1.03 -5.01 -18.85
C LEU A 176 2.09 -6.09 -19.04
N ASN A 177 2.52 -6.75 -17.96
CA ASN A 177 3.46 -7.88 -18.02
C ASN A 177 2.91 -9.04 -18.88
N LYS A 178 1.60 -9.33 -18.83
CA LYS A 178 0.98 -10.39 -19.66
C LYS A 178 1.10 -10.14 -21.17
N VAL A 179 1.24 -8.88 -21.56
CA VAL A 179 1.37 -8.46 -22.97
C VAL A 179 2.76 -7.90 -23.27
N ASN A 180 3.74 -8.11 -22.38
CA ASN A 180 5.12 -7.64 -22.50
C ASN A 180 5.26 -6.12 -22.73
N LEU A 181 4.38 -5.32 -22.13
CA LEU A 181 4.50 -3.86 -22.13
C LEU A 181 5.14 -3.37 -20.83
N THR A 182 5.97 -2.34 -20.95
CA THR A 182 6.66 -1.74 -19.80
C THR A 182 5.93 -0.49 -19.28
N LEU A 183 5.79 -0.40 -17.95
CA LEU A 183 5.21 0.76 -17.28
C LEU A 183 6.30 1.76 -16.89
N GLY A 184 6.09 3.06 -17.16
CA GLY A 184 6.94 4.13 -16.66
C GLY A 184 7.00 5.36 -17.58
N PRO A 185 7.56 6.50 -17.11
CA PRO A 185 7.77 7.67 -17.95
C PRO A 185 8.64 7.35 -19.17
N GLY A 186 8.15 7.62 -20.38
CA GLY A 186 8.85 7.32 -21.64
C GLY A 186 8.97 5.82 -21.97
N LYS A 187 8.21 4.95 -21.29
CA LYS A 187 8.10 3.51 -21.58
C LYS A 187 6.90 3.22 -22.48
N ASP A 188 6.51 1.96 -22.63
CA ASP A 188 5.35 1.60 -23.46
C ASP A 188 4.05 2.20 -22.92
N VAL A 189 3.88 2.30 -21.60
CA VAL A 189 2.70 2.92 -20.97
C VAL A 189 3.13 3.94 -19.93
N GLU A 190 2.57 5.15 -19.99
CA GLU A 190 2.92 6.25 -19.09
C GLU A 190 1.92 6.29 -17.91
N PRO A 191 2.36 6.01 -16.66
CA PRO A 191 1.50 6.19 -15.50
C PRO A 191 1.38 7.68 -15.16
N VAL A 192 0.15 8.13 -14.91
CA VAL A 192 -0.16 9.45 -14.35
C VAL A 192 -0.58 9.25 -12.90
N PHE A 193 0.35 9.52 -11.98
CA PHE A 193 0.14 9.20 -10.57
C PHE A 193 -0.79 10.20 -9.89
N LEU A 194 -2.04 9.79 -9.62
CA LEU A 194 -3.10 10.61 -9.04
C LEU A 194 -3.88 9.82 -7.99
N GLN A 195 -4.30 10.50 -6.92
CA GLN A 195 -5.25 9.93 -5.96
C GLN A 195 -6.66 9.85 -6.58
N PRO A 196 -7.58 9.02 -6.05
CA PRO A 196 -8.83 8.70 -6.74
C PRO A 196 -9.66 9.90 -7.20
N ALA A 197 -9.80 10.94 -6.38
CA ALA A 197 -10.58 12.13 -6.75
C ALA A 197 -9.98 12.90 -7.95
N ASP A 198 -8.67 13.14 -7.92
CA ASP A 198 -7.96 13.81 -9.01
C ASP A 198 -7.91 12.94 -10.27
N ALA A 199 -7.76 11.63 -10.10
CA ALA A 199 -7.78 10.67 -11.20
C ALA A 199 -9.14 10.63 -11.89
N LEU A 200 -10.24 10.68 -11.14
CA LEU A 200 -11.61 10.76 -11.68
C LEU A 200 -11.76 12.04 -12.53
N SER A 201 -11.28 13.18 -12.02
CA SER A 201 -11.30 14.44 -12.76
C SER A 201 -10.46 14.39 -14.04
N ALA A 202 -9.24 13.86 -13.98
CA ALA A 202 -8.37 13.70 -15.14
C ALA A 202 -8.98 12.74 -16.20
N PHE A 203 -9.61 11.65 -15.74
CA PHE A 203 -10.26 10.67 -16.61
C PHE A 203 -11.50 11.24 -17.31
N THR A 204 -12.38 11.91 -16.57
CA THR A 204 -13.60 12.51 -17.14
C THR A 204 -13.33 13.72 -18.03
N SER A 205 -12.25 14.46 -17.80
CA SER A 205 -11.80 15.56 -18.66
C SER A 205 -11.00 15.11 -19.90
N GLY A 206 -10.71 13.81 -20.05
CA GLY A 206 -9.95 13.28 -21.18
C GLY A 206 -8.45 13.58 -21.14
N ASN A 207 -7.91 13.96 -19.97
CA ASN A 207 -6.48 14.21 -19.78
C ASN A 207 -5.65 12.91 -19.67
N VAL A 208 -6.31 11.77 -19.46
CA VAL A 208 -5.74 10.43 -19.52
C VAL A 208 -6.59 9.52 -20.42
N ASP A 209 -5.97 8.50 -20.99
CA ASP A 209 -6.63 7.54 -21.90
C ASP A 209 -7.35 6.41 -21.15
N ALA A 210 -6.89 6.09 -19.94
CA ALA A 210 -7.45 5.06 -19.09
C ALA A 210 -7.24 5.39 -17.60
N TRP A 211 -7.95 4.69 -16.73
CA TRP A 211 -7.83 4.81 -15.28
C TRP A 211 -7.84 3.44 -14.62
N ALA A 212 -6.74 3.08 -13.95
CA ALA A 212 -6.69 1.92 -13.08
C ALA A 212 -7.18 2.29 -11.68
N ILE A 213 -8.22 1.61 -11.20
CA ILE A 213 -8.91 1.93 -9.94
C ILE A 213 -9.53 0.69 -9.29
N TRP A 214 -10.11 0.84 -8.10
CA TRP A 214 -10.82 -0.17 -7.33
C TRP A 214 -12.25 0.29 -6.94
N ASP A 215 -13.06 -0.65 -6.46
CA ASP A 215 -14.39 -0.36 -5.92
C ASP A 215 -14.32 0.48 -4.62
N PRO A 216 -15.25 1.42 -4.39
CA PRO A 216 -16.50 1.60 -5.13
C PRO A 216 -16.38 2.45 -6.39
N TYR A 217 -15.23 3.08 -6.67
CA TYR A 217 -15.09 3.96 -7.83
C TYR A 217 -15.38 3.23 -9.14
N THR A 218 -14.92 1.98 -9.28
CA THR A 218 -15.24 1.12 -10.43
C THR A 218 -16.76 1.01 -10.64
N ALA A 219 -17.51 0.60 -9.62
CA ALA A 219 -18.96 0.47 -9.69
C ALA A 219 -19.68 1.81 -9.93
N ILE A 220 -19.24 2.89 -9.28
CA ILE A 220 -19.82 4.23 -9.44
C ILE A 220 -19.76 4.65 -10.91
N VAL A 221 -18.57 4.63 -11.50
CA VAL A 221 -18.40 5.15 -12.86
C VAL A 221 -19.00 4.18 -13.89
N GLN A 222 -19.00 2.86 -13.64
CA GLN A 222 -19.72 1.89 -14.49
C GLN A 222 -21.23 2.21 -14.62
N LEU A 223 -21.87 2.71 -13.55
CA LEU A 223 -23.31 2.99 -13.56
C LEU A 223 -23.70 4.32 -14.21
N GLU A 224 -22.74 5.21 -14.44
CA GLU A 224 -22.96 6.45 -15.19
C GLU A 224 -23.07 6.20 -16.71
N ASN A 225 -23.05 4.95 -17.17
CA ASN A 225 -23.11 4.52 -18.58
C ASN A 225 -22.08 5.19 -19.50
N THR A 226 -21.00 5.73 -18.92
CA THR A 226 -20.05 6.60 -19.62
C THR A 226 -18.69 5.93 -19.88
N PRO A 227 -18.05 5.21 -18.95
CA PRO A 227 -16.84 4.44 -19.22
C PRO A 227 -17.14 2.98 -19.58
N LYS A 228 -16.15 2.31 -20.17
CA LYS A 228 -16.11 0.85 -20.31
C LYS A 228 -15.02 0.28 -19.41
N THR A 229 -15.24 -0.92 -18.91
CA THR A 229 -14.17 -1.73 -18.31
C THR A 229 -13.37 -2.38 -19.43
N LEU A 230 -12.08 -2.05 -19.52
CA LEU A 230 -11.16 -2.71 -20.44
C LEU A 230 -10.83 -4.12 -19.93
N VAL A 231 -10.48 -4.22 -18.65
CA VAL A 231 -10.18 -5.50 -17.98
C VAL A 231 -10.31 -5.34 -16.45
N THR A 232 -10.65 -6.41 -15.75
CA THR A 232 -10.59 -6.49 -14.28
C THR A 232 -9.27 -7.14 -13.83
N ALA A 233 -8.99 -7.09 -12.52
CA ALA A 233 -7.83 -7.78 -11.94
C ALA A 233 -8.08 -9.26 -11.63
N GLU A 234 -9.29 -9.76 -11.88
CA GLU A 234 -9.67 -11.16 -11.68
C GLU A 234 -8.76 -12.10 -12.48
N GLY A 235 -8.23 -13.13 -11.80
CA GLY A 235 -7.30 -14.10 -12.40
C GLY A 235 -5.94 -13.53 -12.77
N VAL A 236 -5.62 -12.29 -12.37
CA VAL A 236 -4.33 -11.64 -12.63
C VAL A 236 -3.66 -11.17 -11.35
N SER A 237 -4.38 -10.43 -10.52
CA SER A 237 -3.94 -10.04 -9.17
C SER A 237 -4.42 -11.06 -8.15
N ASN A 238 -3.66 -11.27 -7.06
CA ASN A 238 -4.11 -12.10 -5.94
C ASN A 238 -5.29 -11.47 -5.17
N GLY A 239 -5.54 -10.18 -5.38
CA GLY A 239 -6.67 -9.44 -4.80
C GLY A 239 -6.59 -9.21 -3.29
N PHE A 240 -5.61 -9.76 -2.58
CA PHE A 240 -5.57 -9.76 -1.12
C PHE A 240 -5.68 -8.35 -0.51
N GLY A 241 -6.33 -8.27 0.64
CA GLY A 241 -6.21 -7.17 1.57
C GLY A 241 -5.33 -7.56 2.76
N PHE A 242 -4.74 -6.57 3.41
CA PHE A 242 -3.88 -6.79 4.57
C PHE A 242 -4.15 -5.77 5.66
N GLY A 243 -4.27 -6.25 6.90
CA GLY A 243 -4.22 -5.40 8.08
C GLY A 243 -2.77 -5.12 8.42
N ILE A 244 -2.43 -3.84 8.53
CA ILE A 244 -1.12 -3.37 8.97
C ILE A 244 -1.24 -2.75 10.35
N ALA A 245 -0.24 -2.98 11.20
CA ALA A 245 -0.14 -2.38 12.52
C ALA A 245 1.23 -1.74 12.71
N GLY A 246 1.28 -0.59 13.38
CA GLY A 246 2.55 0.08 13.70
C GLY A 246 3.37 -0.70 14.73
N ASP A 247 4.70 -0.70 14.58
CA ASP A 247 5.59 -1.42 15.51
C ASP A 247 5.39 -0.97 16.97
N GLU A 248 5.21 0.34 17.20
CA GLU A 248 4.94 0.91 18.53
C GLU A 248 3.62 0.42 19.12
N ALA A 249 2.59 0.23 18.28
CA ALA A 249 1.30 -0.28 18.73
C ALA A 249 1.37 -1.78 19.07
N LEU A 250 2.19 -2.54 18.35
CA LEU A 250 2.42 -3.96 18.63
C LEU A 250 3.29 -4.20 19.87
N ALA A 251 4.17 -3.25 20.19
CA ALA A 251 5.02 -3.32 21.38
C ALA A 251 4.28 -2.92 22.68
N ASP A 252 3.18 -2.17 22.58
CA ASP A 252 2.33 -1.83 23.71
C ASP A 252 1.32 -2.97 24.00
N PRO A 253 1.36 -3.64 25.15
CA PRO A 253 0.50 -4.79 25.42
C PRO A 253 -1.00 -4.48 25.36
N ARG A 254 -1.41 -3.26 25.70
CA ARG A 254 -2.83 -2.84 25.66
C ARG A 254 -3.28 -2.65 24.23
N ARG A 255 -2.48 -1.95 23.41
CA ARG A 255 -2.76 -1.76 21.97
C ARG A 255 -2.67 -3.07 21.19
N ASN A 256 -1.67 -3.91 21.45
CA ASN A 256 -1.56 -5.25 20.86
C ASN A 256 -2.82 -6.08 21.13
N THR A 257 -3.31 -6.07 22.38
CA THR A 257 -4.57 -6.74 22.74
C THR A 257 -5.76 -6.12 22.01
N ALA A 258 -5.85 -4.78 21.94
CA ALA A 258 -6.94 -4.10 21.24
C ALA A 258 -6.94 -4.37 19.72
N ILE A 259 -5.77 -4.48 19.08
CA ILE A 259 -5.66 -4.84 17.66
C ILE A 259 -6.17 -6.26 17.43
N ARG A 260 -5.86 -7.22 18.32
CA ARG A 260 -6.43 -8.57 18.25
C ARG A 260 -7.96 -8.55 18.31
N GLU A 261 -8.54 -7.81 19.26
CA GLU A 261 -10.00 -7.72 19.39
C GLU A 261 -10.64 -7.02 18.19
N LEU A 262 -10.02 -5.95 17.68
CA LEU A 262 -10.46 -5.26 16.46
C LEU A 262 -10.42 -6.20 15.24
N ALA A 263 -9.31 -6.91 15.03
CA ALA A 263 -9.16 -7.87 13.95
C ALA A 263 -10.23 -8.97 14.00
N THR A 264 -10.53 -9.46 15.21
CA THR A 264 -11.58 -10.45 15.45
C THR A 264 -12.97 -9.87 15.14
N GLY A 265 -13.24 -8.64 15.56
CA GLY A 265 -14.46 -7.90 15.22
C GLY A 265 -14.62 -7.71 13.71
N ILE A 266 -13.56 -7.33 12.99
CA ILE A 266 -13.57 -7.20 11.52
C ILE A 266 -13.89 -8.54 10.86
N ALA A 267 -13.30 -9.65 11.32
CA ALA A 267 -13.58 -10.98 10.78
C ALA A 267 -15.04 -11.39 11.00
N ARG A 268 -15.61 -11.13 12.19
CA ARG A 268 -17.05 -11.35 12.45
C ARG A 268 -17.94 -10.45 11.57
N ALA A 269 -17.57 -9.19 11.41
CA ALA A 269 -18.29 -8.23 10.59
C ALA A 269 -18.30 -8.63 9.10
N ALA A 270 -17.17 -9.10 8.57
CA ALA A 270 -17.08 -9.63 7.21
C ALA A 270 -17.97 -10.87 7.01
N ASN A 271 -18.02 -11.78 7.99
CA ASN A 271 -18.91 -12.93 7.96
C ASN A 271 -20.39 -12.51 8.04
N TRP A 272 -20.72 -11.50 8.84
CA TRP A 272 -22.05 -10.91 8.87
C TRP A 272 -22.42 -10.29 7.51
N ALA A 273 -21.54 -9.51 6.90
CA ALA A 273 -21.79 -8.89 5.60
C ALA A 273 -22.03 -9.92 4.49
N LYS A 274 -21.27 -11.02 4.51
CA LYS A 274 -21.48 -12.17 3.62
C LYS A 274 -22.87 -12.80 3.80
N ALA A 275 -23.35 -12.91 5.03
CA ALA A 275 -24.67 -13.47 5.34
C ALA A 275 -25.83 -12.47 5.09
N ASN A 276 -25.54 -11.17 5.05
CA ASN A 276 -26.52 -10.08 4.94
C ASN A 276 -26.18 -9.11 3.79
N PRO A 277 -26.01 -9.58 2.54
CA PRO A 277 -25.45 -8.78 1.46
C PRO A 277 -26.30 -7.55 1.09
N ASP A 278 -27.63 -7.65 1.16
CA ASP A 278 -28.53 -6.53 0.85
C ASP A 278 -28.49 -5.46 1.95
N ALA A 279 -28.55 -5.86 3.23
CA ALA A 279 -28.45 -4.93 4.35
C ALA A 279 -27.08 -4.24 4.37
N TRP A 280 -26.00 -4.99 4.11
CA TRP A 280 -24.66 -4.43 3.99
C TRP A 280 -24.55 -3.42 2.85
N ALA A 281 -25.04 -3.77 1.66
CA ALA A 281 -25.01 -2.86 0.51
C ALA A 281 -25.79 -1.57 0.76
N GLU A 282 -26.95 -1.64 1.41
CA GLU A 282 -27.76 -0.48 1.76
C GLU A 282 -27.02 0.45 2.73
N GLN A 283 -26.53 -0.09 3.85
CA GLN A 283 -25.81 0.69 4.86
C GLN A 283 -24.51 1.28 4.30
N TYR A 284 -23.72 0.49 3.57
CA TYR A 284 -22.53 0.97 2.88
C TYR A 284 -22.84 2.14 1.96
N SER A 285 -23.90 2.03 1.15
CA SER A 285 -24.27 3.08 0.20
C SER A 285 -24.67 4.37 0.90
N ALA A 286 -25.44 4.26 1.99
CA ALA A 286 -25.86 5.40 2.79
C ALA A 286 -24.66 6.11 3.45
N GLU A 287 -23.73 5.35 4.03
CA GLU A 287 -22.55 5.89 4.71
C GLU A 287 -21.55 6.51 3.74
N VAL A 288 -21.30 5.85 2.60
CA VAL A 288 -20.41 6.42 1.58
C VAL A 288 -21.09 7.59 0.83
N GLY A 289 -22.42 7.63 0.79
CA GLY A 289 -23.19 8.65 0.08
C GLY A 289 -23.19 8.42 -1.44
N ILE A 290 -23.41 7.19 -1.87
CA ILE A 290 -23.40 6.77 -3.29
C ILE A 290 -24.73 6.12 -3.69
N ASP A 291 -24.96 5.96 -4.99
CA ASP A 291 -26.13 5.24 -5.51
C ASP A 291 -26.17 3.81 -4.94
N PRO A 292 -27.30 3.35 -4.35
CA PRO A 292 -27.43 2.01 -3.80
C PRO A 292 -27.08 0.88 -4.77
N ARG A 293 -27.29 1.09 -6.07
CA ARG A 293 -26.89 0.14 -7.11
C ARG A 293 -25.36 0.02 -7.19
N ALA A 294 -24.64 1.13 -7.03
CA ALA A 294 -23.18 1.14 -7.03
C ALA A 294 -22.64 0.41 -5.81
N GLY A 295 -23.19 0.70 -4.62
CA GLY A 295 -22.80 0.02 -3.40
C GLY A 295 -23.08 -1.48 -3.44
N LYS A 296 -24.23 -1.90 -3.97
CA LYS A 296 -24.55 -3.33 -4.16
C LYS A 296 -23.55 -4.04 -5.07
N VAL A 297 -23.18 -3.42 -6.19
CA VAL A 297 -22.17 -3.98 -7.10
C VAL A 297 -20.79 -4.04 -6.44
N ALA A 298 -20.34 -2.94 -5.82
CA ALA A 298 -19.04 -2.85 -5.17
C ALA A 298 -18.88 -3.87 -4.03
N GLN A 299 -19.87 -3.94 -3.13
CA GLN A 299 -19.82 -4.83 -1.97
C GLN A 299 -20.08 -6.29 -2.33
N GLY A 300 -20.82 -6.56 -3.41
CA GLY A 300 -20.92 -7.92 -3.97
C GLY A 300 -19.59 -8.48 -4.50
N ARG A 301 -18.63 -7.61 -4.83
CA ARG A 301 -17.29 -8.00 -5.33
C ARG A 301 -16.24 -8.09 -4.21
N SER A 302 -16.36 -7.30 -3.14
CA SER A 302 -15.30 -7.11 -2.15
C SER A 302 -15.77 -7.31 -0.69
N LEU A 303 -16.12 -8.54 -0.33
CA LEU A 303 -16.56 -8.91 1.04
C LEU A 303 -15.42 -9.13 2.04
N ARG A 304 -14.17 -9.27 1.57
CA ARG A 304 -12.94 -9.32 2.39
C ARG A 304 -12.99 -10.27 3.61
N PRO A 305 -13.38 -11.56 3.47
CA PRO A 305 -13.29 -12.50 4.57
C PRO A 305 -11.84 -12.65 5.06
N ALA A 306 -11.66 -12.78 6.38
CA ALA A 306 -10.35 -13.04 6.98
C ALA A 306 -9.80 -14.40 6.52
N ILE A 307 -8.48 -14.48 6.35
CA ILE A 307 -7.72 -15.68 5.99
C ILE A 307 -6.42 -15.73 6.81
N ALA A 308 -5.83 -16.92 6.89
CA ALA A 308 -4.52 -17.11 7.51
C ALA A 308 -3.42 -16.36 6.73
N LEU A 309 -2.42 -15.84 7.43
CA LEU A 309 -1.18 -15.35 6.84
C LEU A 309 -0.19 -16.51 6.66
N ASP A 310 -0.59 -17.50 5.85
CA ASP A 310 0.19 -18.70 5.58
C ASP A 310 1.25 -18.51 4.48
N ASP A 311 2.11 -19.51 4.31
CA ASP A 311 3.17 -19.52 3.31
C ASP A 311 2.65 -19.29 1.88
N SER A 312 1.41 -19.68 1.58
CA SER A 312 0.83 -19.50 0.25
C SER A 312 0.47 -18.04 -0.02
N VAL A 313 -0.07 -17.35 1.00
CA VAL A 313 -0.33 -15.90 0.95
C VAL A 313 0.98 -15.14 0.85
N VAL A 314 1.96 -15.48 1.68
CA VAL A 314 3.30 -14.87 1.67
C VAL A 314 3.99 -15.06 0.32
N ALA A 315 4.03 -16.28 -0.23
CA ALA A 315 4.66 -16.56 -1.51
C ALA A 315 3.93 -15.89 -2.70
N SER A 316 2.59 -15.84 -2.66
CA SER A 316 1.80 -15.11 -3.66
C SER A 316 2.12 -13.62 -3.64
N GLN A 317 2.31 -13.06 -2.45
CA GLN A 317 2.60 -11.66 -2.27
C GLN A 317 4.05 -11.31 -2.61
N GLN A 318 5.00 -12.21 -2.34
CA GLN A 318 6.38 -12.10 -2.79
C GLN A 318 6.47 -12.01 -4.31
N LYS A 319 5.71 -12.81 -5.07
CA LYS A 319 5.67 -12.70 -6.54
C LYS A 319 5.26 -11.33 -7.04
N LEU A 320 4.33 -10.66 -6.35
CA LEU A 320 3.94 -9.28 -6.68
C LEU A 320 5.08 -8.30 -6.37
N ALA A 321 5.78 -8.48 -5.23
CA ALA A 321 6.94 -7.68 -4.89
C ALA A 321 8.07 -7.82 -5.93
N ASP A 322 8.36 -9.06 -6.36
CA ASP A 322 9.34 -9.37 -7.39
C ASP A 322 8.97 -8.71 -8.73
N ALA A 323 7.70 -8.79 -9.15
CA ALA A 323 7.25 -8.14 -10.38
C ALA A 323 7.45 -6.61 -10.36
N PHE A 324 7.28 -5.99 -9.19
CA PHE A 324 7.55 -4.57 -8.97
C PHE A 324 9.05 -4.23 -9.03
N ALA A 325 9.90 -5.08 -8.46
CA ALA A 325 11.35 -4.93 -8.52
C ALA A 325 11.88 -5.12 -9.95
N ASP A 326 11.45 -6.18 -10.64
CA ASP A 326 11.86 -6.53 -12.01
C ASP A 326 11.49 -5.46 -13.03
N SER A 327 10.34 -4.79 -12.83
CA SER A 327 9.89 -3.69 -13.69
C SER A 327 10.58 -2.35 -13.39
N GLY A 328 11.37 -2.26 -12.31
CA GLY A 328 12.01 -1.03 -11.84
C GLY A 328 11.03 -0.01 -11.24
N GLN A 329 9.78 -0.40 -10.98
CA GLN A 329 8.76 0.42 -10.32
C GLN A 329 8.96 0.51 -8.80
N LEU A 330 9.71 -0.43 -8.23
CA LEU A 330 10.13 -0.47 -6.83
C LEU A 330 11.66 -0.48 -6.76
N GLN A 331 12.22 0.29 -5.83
CA GLN A 331 13.66 0.33 -5.61
C GLN A 331 14.06 -0.79 -4.64
N GLY A 332 15.01 -1.63 -5.05
CA GLY A 332 15.51 -2.72 -4.23
C GLY A 332 14.63 -3.97 -4.25
N GLN A 333 15.06 -4.97 -3.49
CA GLN A 333 14.34 -6.22 -3.28
C GLN A 333 13.63 -6.17 -1.92
N VAL A 334 12.43 -6.72 -1.85
CA VAL A 334 11.64 -6.83 -0.62
C VAL A 334 11.54 -8.30 -0.25
N ASP A 335 11.93 -8.65 0.97
CA ASP A 335 11.51 -9.92 1.57
C ASP A 335 10.19 -9.69 2.30
N PHE A 336 9.08 -10.08 1.68
CA PHE A 336 7.75 -9.85 2.22
C PHE A 336 7.55 -10.59 3.55
N ALA A 337 8.14 -11.78 3.72
CA ALA A 337 8.00 -12.58 4.93
C ALA A 337 8.53 -11.86 6.17
N SER A 338 9.59 -11.04 6.02
CA SER A 338 10.19 -10.27 7.12
C SER A 338 9.24 -9.22 7.75
N PHE A 339 8.16 -8.87 7.06
CA PHE A 339 7.13 -7.93 7.53
C PHE A 339 5.87 -8.63 8.07
N VAL A 340 5.76 -9.94 7.90
CA VAL A 340 4.58 -10.72 8.32
C VAL A 340 4.70 -11.06 9.80
N ASP A 341 3.60 -10.87 10.52
CA ASP A 341 3.46 -11.21 11.93
C ASP A 341 2.09 -11.87 12.14
N ASN A 342 2.10 -13.20 12.15
CA ASN A 342 0.88 -14.02 12.23
C ASN A 342 0.37 -14.23 13.66
N ARG A 343 0.76 -13.38 14.62
CA ARG A 343 0.38 -13.49 16.05
C ARG A 343 -1.12 -13.60 16.31
N TYR A 344 -1.97 -13.14 15.39
CA TYR A 344 -3.43 -13.18 15.54
C TYR A 344 -4.10 -14.36 14.83
N ASP A 345 -3.37 -15.14 14.03
CA ASP A 345 -3.95 -16.21 13.22
C ASP A 345 -4.68 -17.25 14.07
N GLU A 346 -4.14 -17.63 15.22
CA GLU A 346 -4.81 -18.58 16.14
C GLU A 346 -6.15 -18.05 16.64
N SER A 347 -6.23 -16.75 16.97
CA SER A 347 -7.48 -16.12 17.42
C SER A 347 -8.50 -15.97 16.29
N LEU A 348 -8.03 -15.78 15.06
CA LEU A 348 -8.87 -15.59 13.88
C LEU A 348 -9.27 -16.91 13.20
N ALA A 349 -8.56 -18.01 13.48
CA ALA A 349 -8.79 -19.31 12.83
C ALA A 349 -10.25 -19.78 12.83
N PRO A 350 -11.03 -19.63 13.92
CA PRO A 350 -12.45 -20.01 13.92
C PRO A 350 -13.33 -19.14 13.00
N LEU A 351 -12.84 -17.99 12.57
CA LEU A 351 -13.56 -16.98 11.79
C LEU A 351 -13.11 -16.91 10.33
N PHE A 352 -12.05 -17.63 9.96
CA PHE A 352 -11.56 -17.62 8.59
C PHE A 352 -12.65 -18.08 7.62
N GLY A 353 -12.83 -17.28 6.57
CA GLY A 353 -13.79 -17.61 5.53
C GLY A 353 -13.28 -18.76 4.67
N THR A 354 -14.20 -19.56 4.14
CA THR A 354 -13.86 -20.44 3.00
C THR A 354 -13.42 -19.55 1.83
N PRO A 355 -12.29 -19.84 1.15
CA PRO A 355 -11.86 -19.09 -0.02
C PRO A 355 -13.00 -18.99 -1.04
N GLN A 356 -13.24 -17.79 -1.57
CA GLN A 356 -14.21 -17.62 -2.66
C GLN A 356 -13.64 -18.29 -3.92
N SER A 357 -14.35 -19.29 -4.45
CA SER A 357 -14.05 -19.98 -5.71
C SER A 357 -14.25 -19.11 -6.93
#